data_AF-A0A6A5QEU4-F1
#
_entry.id   AF-A0A6A5QEU4-F1
#
_cell.length_a   1.000
_cell.length_b   1.000
_cell.length_c   1.000
_cell.angle_alpha   90.00
_cell.angle_beta   90.00
_cell.angle_gamma   90.00
#
_symmetry.space_group_name_H-M   'P 1'
#
loop_
_entity.id
_entity.type
_entity.pdbx_description
1 polymer ?
#
loop_
_entity_poly.entity_id
_entity_poly.type
_entity_poly.pdbx_seq_one_letter_code
_entity_poly.pdbx_strand_id
1 'polypeptide(L)'
;MVTFMHSRLPRSLRTFSKTLPTTQVSPSMTEESGTQPFLGRSIASHLEITIDSNDPPPAATLAFTHLRRQTQDIWHQFETAERSLIPLDDQVNEKILEYVSVHKRATGPELRIERARFTIRLYEPRVSEAEKWCNTLETAISALEKAALKEPTTVEGRATLEIDVGVMTKNLITTRDILQVAQSQLQRAISIMNPS
;
A
#
# COMPACT_ATOMS: atom_id res chain seq x y z
N MET A 1 -48.01 23.43 -30.51
CA MET A 1 -49.26 23.43 -29.72
C MET A 1 -49.25 22.19 -28.84
N VAL A 2 -49.72 22.34 -27.60
CA VAL A 2 -49.68 21.41 -26.44
C VAL A 2 -48.43 21.48 -25.56
N THR A 3 -48.71 22.07 -24.40
CA THR A 3 -47.97 22.35 -23.16
C THR A 3 -47.75 21.10 -22.32
N PHE A 4 -46.75 21.07 -21.43
CA PHE A 4 -47.02 20.77 -20.02
C PHE A 4 -45.96 21.39 -19.10
N MET A 5 -46.46 22.10 -18.09
CA MET A 5 -45.74 22.75 -17.02
C MET A 5 -45.87 21.94 -15.72
N HIS A 6 -44.84 22.03 -14.88
CA HIS A 6 -44.86 22.09 -13.41
C HIS A 6 -45.37 20.91 -12.55
N SER A 7 -44.46 20.41 -11.70
CA SER A 7 -44.71 20.04 -10.29
C SER A 7 -43.36 19.81 -9.59
N ARG A 8 -42.86 20.73 -8.74
CA ARG A 8 -43.07 20.86 -7.27
C ARG A 8 -42.48 19.69 -6.46
N LEU A 9 -41.30 19.85 -5.85
CA LEU A 9 -41.01 20.17 -4.41
C LEU A 9 -40.91 18.89 -3.51
N PRO A 10 -40.53 18.93 -2.20
CA PRO A 10 -39.16 18.80 -1.68
C PRO A 10 -39.03 17.89 -0.41
N ARG A 11 -37.87 17.94 0.28
CA ARG A 11 -37.66 17.70 1.75
C ARG A 11 -37.73 16.28 2.34
N SER A 12 -36.93 16.13 3.41
CA SER A 12 -36.91 15.11 4.47
C SER A 12 -35.90 13.98 4.21
N LEU A 13 -34.89 13.73 5.06
CA LEU A 13 -34.98 13.61 6.52
C LEU A 13 -33.81 14.26 7.27
N ARG A 14 -34.20 14.95 8.34
CA ARG A 14 -33.36 15.41 9.45
C ARG A 14 -32.92 14.23 10.33
N THR A 15 -31.68 14.30 10.80
CA THR A 15 -31.15 13.97 12.15
C THR A 15 -31.82 12.88 13.00
N PHE A 16 -31.03 11.88 13.43
CA PHE A 16 -30.97 11.30 14.79
C PHE A 16 -29.63 10.52 14.89
N SER A 17 -28.59 11.05 15.54
CA SER A 17 -28.21 10.85 16.96
C SER A 17 -28.02 9.40 17.40
N LYS A 18 -26.74 9.07 17.66
CA LYS A 18 -26.17 8.23 18.75
C LYS A 18 -26.93 6.98 19.19
N THR A 19 -26.24 5.84 19.09
CA THR A 19 -25.96 4.96 20.25
C THR A 19 -24.63 4.24 20.06
N LEU A 20 -23.63 4.64 20.85
CA LEU A 20 -22.56 3.75 21.31
C LEU A 20 -23.17 2.66 22.20
N PRO A 21 -22.63 1.43 22.25
CA PRO A 21 -22.69 0.64 23.46
C PRO A 21 -21.62 1.16 24.42
N THR A 22 -22.07 1.97 25.39
CA THR A 22 -21.35 2.26 26.62
C THR A 22 -21.49 1.04 27.52
N THR A 23 -20.41 0.29 27.75
CA THR A 23 -20.30 -0.53 28.96
C THR A 23 -20.07 0.43 30.12
N GLN A 24 -21.09 0.60 30.95
CA GLN A 24 -20.99 1.28 32.23
C GLN A 24 -20.05 0.51 33.14
N VAL A 25 -19.00 1.16 33.61
CA VAL A 25 -18.45 0.91 34.94
C VAL A 25 -18.31 2.27 35.60
N SER A 26 -19.08 2.48 36.66
CA SER A 26 -19.11 3.71 37.45
C SER A 26 -17.73 3.99 38.08
N PRO A 27 -17.25 5.25 38.10
CA PRO A 27 -16.10 5.63 38.89
C PRO A 27 -16.55 6.02 40.30
N SER A 28 -16.06 5.30 41.31
CA SER A 28 -16.00 5.82 42.67
C SER A 28 -14.88 6.85 42.74
N MET A 29 -15.23 8.06 43.18
CA MET A 29 -14.33 9.17 43.48
C MET A 29 -13.31 8.78 44.55
N THR A 30 -12.02 8.91 44.21
CA THR A 30 -11.00 9.37 45.14
C THR A 30 -10.00 10.22 44.35
N GLU A 31 -9.97 11.52 44.63
CA GLU A 31 -8.90 12.41 44.21
C GLU A 31 -7.65 12.10 45.04
N GLU A 32 -6.50 11.89 44.40
CA GLU A 32 -5.24 12.50 44.83
C GLU A 32 -4.15 12.41 43.74
N SER A 33 -3.87 13.58 43.16
CA SER A 33 -2.55 14.14 42.87
C SER A 33 -1.44 13.27 42.26
N GLY A 34 -0.97 13.67 41.07
CA GLY A 34 0.44 13.51 40.70
C GLY A 34 0.72 12.97 39.30
N THR A 35 0.93 13.91 38.36
CA THR A 35 1.83 13.80 37.21
C THR A 35 1.68 12.60 36.26
N GLN A 36 1.11 12.85 35.07
CA GLN A 36 1.33 12.01 33.90
C GLN A 36 2.83 11.93 33.56
N PRO A 37 3.29 10.79 33.00
CA PRO A 37 3.32 10.73 31.54
C PRO A 37 2.56 9.51 31.00
N PHE A 38 1.52 9.79 30.22
CA PHE A 38 0.98 8.85 29.23
C PHE A 38 2.02 8.74 28.09
N LEU A 39 3.06 7.92 28.28
CA LEU A 39 3.78 7.33 27.17
C LEU A 39 3.09 6.01 26.86
N GLY A 40 2.10 6.07 25.96
CA GLY A 40 1.39 4.92 25.45
C GLY A 40 2.38 3.91 24.87
N ARG A 41 2.72 2.90 25.68
CA ARG A 41 3.34 1.65 25.24
C ARG A 41 2.35 0.96 24.31
N SER A 42 2.39 1.28 23.03
CA SER A 42 1.84 0.39 22.00
C SER A 42 2.82 -0.76 21.82
N ILE A 43 2.82 -1.69 22.79
CA ILE A 43 3.56 -2.95 22.69
C ILE A 43 2.81 -3.81 21.68
N ALA A 44 3.51 -4.22 20.62
CA ALA A 44 3.11 -5.35 19.81
C ALA A 44 2.98 -6.59 20.71
N SER A 45 1.77 -6.91 21.16
CA SER A 45 1.47 -7.93 22.18
C SER A 45 1.79 -9.38 21.79
N HIS A 46 2.41 -9.60 20.62
CA HIS A 46 2.84 -10.91 20.13
C HIS A 46 4.36 -11.11 20.23
N LEU A 47 5.12 -10.04 20.46
CA LEU A 47 6.53 -10.12 20.78
C LEU A 47 6.61 -10.32 22.30
N GLU A 48 6.80 -11.56 22.77
CA GLU A 48 7.13 -11.85 24.17
C GLU A 48 8.52 -11.27 24.52
N ILE A 49 8.55 -9.95 24.70
CA ILE A 49 9.74 -9.17 25.04
C ILE A 49 9.44 -8.52 26.37
N THR A 50 9.84 -9.20 27.44
CA THR A 50 9.80 -8.64 28.80
C THR A 50 10.89 -7.58 28.89
N ILE A 51 10.51 -6.31 28.88
CA ILE A 51 11.44 -5.19 29.08
C ILE A 51 11.51 -4.89 30.57
N ASP A 52 12.51 -5.46 31.25
CA ASP A 52 12.87 -5.03 32.61
C ASP A 52 13.67 -3.72 32.52
N SER A 53 13.33 -2.75 33.36
CA SER A 53 14.06 -1.47 33.43
C SER A 53 15.33 -1.58 34.27
N ASN A 54 15.44 -2.61 35.10
CA ASN A 54 16.63 -2.90 35.90
C ASN A 54 17.66 -3.77 35.16
N ASP A 55 17.24 -4.42 34.06
CA ASP A 55 18.08 -5.21 33.16
C ASP A 55 17.66 -4.96 31.70
N PRO A 56 18.07 -3.83 31.10
CA PRO A 56 17.65 -3.47 29.77
C PRO A 56 18.24 -4.43 28.73
N PRO A 57 17.47 -4.80 27.69
CA PRO A 57 17.99 -5.66 26.63
C PRO A 57 19.18 -5.00 25.92
N PRO A 58 20.12 -5.79 25.38
CA PRO A 58 21.27 -5.26 24.67
C PRO A 58 20.81 -4.42 23.48
N ALA A 59 21.46 -3.28 23.29
CA ALA A 59 21.19 -2.41 22.15
C ALA A 59 21.66 -3.06 20.83
N ALA A 60 20.87 -2.86 19.78
CA ALA A 60 21.23 -3.20 18.42
C ALA A 60 22.55 -2.54 17.98
N THR A 61 23.31 -3.19 17.10
CA THR A 61 24.52 -2.58 16.57
C THR A 61 24.18 -1.43 15.62
N LEU A 62 25.10 -0.47 15.51
CA LEU A 62 24.97 0.64 14.55
C LEU A 62 24.86 0.14 13.10
N ALA A 63 25.57 -0.94 12.76
CA ALA A 63 25.54 -1.52 11.42
C ALA A 63 24.15 -2.09 11.08
N PHE A 64 23.54 -2.84 12.00
CA PHE A 64 22.18 -3.34 11.82
C PHE A 64 21.15 -2.21 11.77
N THR A 65 21.26 -1.22 12.66
CA THR A 65 20.36 -0.07 12.68
C THR A 65 20.42 0.71 11.36
N HIS A 66 21.61 0.89 10.80
CA HIS A 66 21.80 1.53 9.50
C HIS A 66 21.15 0.72 8.38
N LEU A 67 21.38 -0.59 8.34
CA LEU A 67 20.79 -1.47 7.35
C LEU A 67 19.26 -1.46 7.42
N ARG A 68 18.69 -1.50 8.63
CA ARG A 68 17.24 -1.42 8.85
C ARG A 68 16.67 -0.12 8.31
N ARG A 69 17.33 1.02 8.53
CA ARG A 69 16.92 2.31 7.95
C ARG A 69 16.98 2.29 6.42
N GLN A 70 18.05 1.76 5.84
CA GLN A 70 18.17 1.64 4.38
C GLN A 70 17.06 0.77 3.79
N THR A 71 16.72 -0.34 4.44
CA THR A 71 15.61 -1.20 4.00
C THR A 71 14.26 -0.50 4.12
N GLN A 72 14.06 0.35 5.14
CA GLN A 72 12.86 1.19 5.26
C GLN A 72 12.74 2.21 4.12
N ASP A 73 13.84 2.84 3.72
CA ASP A 73 13.84 3.77 2.58
C ASP A 73 13.49 3.02 1.27
N ILE A 74 14.06 1.84 1.07
CA ILE A 74 13.74 0.96 -0.07
C ILE A 74 12.28 0.52 -0.04
N TRP A 75 11.76 0.19 1.14
CA TRP A 75 10.36 -0.18 1.35
C TRP A 75 9.42 0.95 0.90
N HIS A 76 9.70 2.21 1.25
CA HIS A 76 8.88 3.34 0.80
C HIS A 76 8.90 3.56 -0.72
N GLN A 77 10.06 3.35 -1.36
CA GLN A 77 10.15 3.42 -2.82
C GLN A 77 9.35 2.28 -3.48
N PHE A 78 9.43 1.08 -2.91
CA PHE A 78 8.62 -0.06 -3.33
C PHE A 78 7.12 0.21 -3.19
N GLU A 79 6.64 0.72 -2.06
CA GLU A 79 5.22 1.07 -1.86
C GLU A 79 4.73 2.11 -2.89
N THR A 80 5.60 3.06 -3.24
CA THR A 80 5.29 4.06 -4.26
C THR A 80 5.12 3.41 -5.63
N ALA A 81 6.03 2.49 -5.99
CA ALA A 81 5.95 1.76 -7.25
C ALA A 81 4.74 0.81 -7.30
N GLU A 82 4.44 0.09 -6.22
CA GLU A 82 3.26 -0.77 -6.09
C GLU A 82 1.97 0.02 -6.33
N ARG A 83 1.80 1.16 -5.64
CA ARG A 83 0.61 2.03 -5.80
C ARG A 83 0.45 2.54 -7.23
N SER A 84 1.54 2.67 -7.99
CA SER A 84 1.49 3.10 -9.39
C SER A 84 0.92 2.04 -10.33
N LEU A 85 0.96 0.75 -9.96
CA LEU A 85 0.44 -0.36 -10.78
C LEU A 85 -1.09 -0.52 -10.68
N ILE A 86 -1.67 -0.27 -9.51
CA ILE A 86 -3.10 -0.50 -9.23
C ILE A 86 -4.06 0.26 -10.18
N PRO A 87 -3.86 1.56 -10.49
CA PRO A 87 -4.80 2.34 -11.30
C PRO A 87 -4.56 2.23 -12.82
N LEU A 88 -3.77 1.27 -13.29
CA LEU A 88 -3.29 1.23 -14.67
C LEU A 88 -4.41 1.00 -15.71
N ASP A 89 -5.30 0.03 -15.46
CA ASP A 89 -6.41 -0.25 -16.38
C ASP A 89 -7.44 0.89 -16.42
N ASP A 90 -7.70 1.51 -15.28
CA ASP A 90 -8.60 2.66 -15.17
C ASP A 90 -8.04 3.86 -15.94
N GLN A 91 -6.74 4.14 -15.83
CA GLN A 91 -6.09 5.20 -16.62
C GLN A 91 -6.16 4.92 -18.13
N VAL A 92 -5.99 3.67 -18.56
CA VAL A 92 -6.17 3.30 -19.98
C VAL A 92 -7.61 3.52 -20.41
N ASN A 93 -8.58 3.12 -19.59
CA ASN A 93 -10.00 3.31 -19.87
C ASN A 93 -10.35 4.79 -19.99
N GLU A 94 -9.88 5.63 -19.06
CA GLU A 94 -10.06 7.09 -19.11
C GLU A 94 -9.49 7.67 -20.41
N LYS A 95 -8.26 7.29 -20.80
CA LYS A 95 -7.65 7.77 -22.04
C LYS A 95 -8.41 7.33 -23.29
N ILE A 96 -9.01 6.14 -23.28
CA ILE A 96 -9.86 5.68 -24.37
C ILE A 96 -11.19 6.43 -24.42
N LEU A 97 -11.81 6.72 -23.27
CA LEU A 97 -13.02 7.53 -23.22
C LEU A 97 -12.77 8.96 -23.73
N GLU A 98 -11.65 9.57 -23.33
CA GLU A 98 -11.18 10.85 -23.87
C GLU A 98 -11.02 10.76 -25.40
N TYR A 99 -10.35 9.72 -25.90
CA TYR A 99 -10.14 9.52 -27.33
C TYR A 99 -11.46 9.40 -28.11
N VAL A 100 -12.40 8.58 -27.63
CA VAL A 100 -13.73 8.38 -28.25
C VAL A 100 -14.54 9.67 -28.26
N SER A 101 -14.43 10.50 -27.21
CA SER A 101 -15.16 11.77 -27.13
C SER A 101 -14.77 12.75 -28.25
N VAL A 102 -13.50 12.72 -28.66
CA VAL A 102 -12.94 13.54 -29.75
C VAL A 102 -13.16 12.86 -31.12
N HIS A 103 -13.02 11.54 -31.19
CA HIS A 103 -13.08 10.75 -32.43
C HIS A 103 -14.39 9.94 -32.51
N LYS A 104 -15.52 10.64 -32.61
CA LYS A 104 -16.89 10.06 -32.58
C LYS A 104 -17.19 9.00 -33.66
N ARG A 105 -16.31 8.84 -34.65
CA ARG A 105 -16.44 7.86 -35.75
C ARG A 105 -15.35 6.78 -35.74
N ALA A 106 -14.54 6.71 -34.68
CA ALA A 106 -13.52 5.68 -34.55
C ALA A 106 -14.15 4.28 -34.61
N THR A 107 -13.59 3.43 -35.46
CA THR A 107 -14.01 2.04 -35.64
C THR A 107 -13.46 1.17 -34.51
N GLY A 108 -14.07 -0.01 -34.31
CA GLY A 108 -13.59 -0.98 -33.31
C GLY A 108 -12.09 -1.32 -33.45
N PRO A 109 -11.58 -1.62 -34.67
CA PRO A 109 -10.15 -1.85 -34.88
C PRO A 109 -9.25 -0.66 -34.51
N GLU A 110 -9.66 0.56 -34.85
CA GLU A 110 -8.90 1.77 -34.50
C GLU A 110 -8.85 1.96 -32.98
N LEU A 111 -9.98 1.77 -32.28
CA LEU A 111 -10.04 1.84 -30.82
C LEU A 111 -9.16 0.77 -30.14
N ARG A 112 -9.06 -0.43 -30.73
CA ARG A 112 -8.18 -1.49 -30.23
C ARG A 112 -6.70 -1.11 -30.37
N ILE A 113 -6.31 -0.51 -31.49
CA ILE A 113 -4.94 -0.02 -31.72
C ILE A 113 -4.62 1.10 -30.73
N GLU A 114 -5.50 2.08 -30.57
CA GLU A 114 -5.29 3.18 -29.63
C GLU A 114 -5.24 2.72 -28.17
N ARG A 115 -6.08 1.74 -27.79
CA ARG A 115 -6.00 1.13 -26.45
C ARG A 115 -4.62 0.51 -26.23
N ALA A 116 -4.13 -0.25 -27.20
CA ALA A 116 -2.81 -0.85 -27.13
C ALA A 116 -1.70 0.22 -26.99
N ARG A 117 -1.79 1.34 -27.73
CA ARG A 117 -0.85 2.47 -27.60
C ARG A 117 -0.85 3.06 -26.20
N PHE A 118 -2.03 3.34 -25.62
CA PHE A 118 -2.11 3.87 -24.26
C PHE A 118 -1.62 2.86 -23.22
N THR A 119 -1.97 1.57 -23.37
CA THR A 119 -1.47 0.50 -22.50
C THR A 119 0.05 0.49 -22.52
N ILE A 120 0.70 0.45 -23.69
CA ILE A 120 2.18 0.45 -23.77
C ILE A 120 2.75 1.68 -23.06
N ARG A 121 2.27 2.88 -23.42
CA ARG A 121 2.77 4.14 -22.86
C ARG A 121 2.62 4.24 -21.34
N LEU A 122 1.55 3.70 -20.78
CA LEU A 122 1.27 3.78 -19.34
C LEU A 122 1.89 2.63 -18.55
N TYR A 123 1.88 1.41 -19.08
CA TYR A 123 2.34 0.22 -18.38
C TYR A 123 3.86 0.12 -18.39
N GLU A 124 4.51 0.31 -19.53
CA GLU A 124 5.94 0.06 -19.71
C GLU A 124 6.84 0.74 -18.65
N PRO A 125 6.75 2.07 -18.41
CA PRO A 125 7.60 2.71 -17.40
C PRO A 125 7.32 2.22 -15.98
N ARG A 126 6.05 1.94 -15.65
CA ARG A 126 5.63 1.55 -14.29
C ARG A 126 5.95 0.10 -13.98
N VAL A 127 5.79 -0.78 -14.97
CA VAL A 127 6.23 -2.18 -14.90
C VAL A 127 7.74 -2.22 -14.69
N SER A 128 8.51 -1.47 -15.48
CA SER A 128 9.98 -1.41 -15.33
C SER A 128 10.41 -0.88 -13.96
N GLU A 129 9.77 0.19 -13.48
CA GLU A 129 10.06 0.76 -12.17
C GLU A 129 9.70 -0.19 -11.02
N ALA A 130 8.52 -0.80 -11.06
CA ALA A 130 8.10 -1.77 -10.05
C ALA A 130 9.01 -3.01 -10.04
N GLU A 131 9.41 -3.53 -11.20
CA GLU A 131 10.34 -4.66 -11.29
C GLU A 131 11.69 -4.33 -10.63
N LYS A 132 12.24 -3.15 -10.92
CA LYS A 132 13.46 -2.66 -10.28
C LYS A 132 13.33 -2.66 -8.75
N TRP A 133 12.24 -2.11 -8.22
CA TRP A 133 12.05 -2.00 -6.77
C TRP A 133 11.75 -3.35 -6.11
N CYS A 134 11.04 -4.26 -6.77
CA CYS A 134 10.88 -5.64 -6.33
C CYS A 134 12.25 -6.33 -6.14
N ASN A 135 13.13 -6.23 -7.13
CA ASN A 135 14.46 -6.86 -7.07
C ASN A 135 15.36 -6.20 -6.02
N THR A 136 15.26 -4.88 -5.88
CA THR A 136 16.02 -4.12 -4.86
C THR A 136 15.55 -4.50 -3.45
N LEU A 137 14.23 -4.57 -3.24
CA LEU A 137 13.65 -4.93 -1.96
C LEU A 137 13.97 -6.38 -1.58
N GLU A 138 13.92 -7.33 -2.52
CA GLU A 138 14.32 -8.72 -2.26
C GLU A 138 15.74 -8.83 -1.72
N THR A 139 16.67 -8.10 -2.34
CA THR A 139 18.07 -8.03 -1.89
C THR A 139 18.18 -7.41 -0.49
N ALA A 140 17.41 -6.34 -0.23
CA ALA A 140 17.39 -5.65 1.06
C ALA A 140 16.79 -6.50 2.19
N ILE A 141 15.71 -7.24 1.92
CA ILE A 141 15.10 -8.20 2.85
C ILE A 141 16.13 -9.26 3.24
N SER A 142 16.79 -9.89 2.26
CA SER A 142 17.79 -10.94 2.54
C SER A 142 18.97 -10.41 3.35
N ALA A 143 19.44 -9.20 3.05
CA ALA A 143 20.50 -8.56 3.83
C ALA A 143 20.04 -8.26 5.27
N LEU A 144 18.84 -7.71 5.43
CA LEU A 144 18.26 -7.36 6.72
C LEU A 144 18.03 -8.59 7.59
N GLU A 145 17.49 -9.67 7.02
CA GLU A 145 17.30 -10.95 7.71
C GLU A 145 18.62 -11.52 8.22
N LYS A 146 19.66 -11.56 7.36
CA LYS A 146 21.00 -12.03 7.75
C LYS A 146 21.63 -11.18 8.85
N ALA A 147 21.37 -9.88 8.87
CA ALA A 147 21.86 -9.00 9.91
C ALA A 147 21.09 -9.19 11.22
N ALA A 148 19.77 -9.33 11.15
CA ALA A 148 18.92 -9.58 12.32
C ALA A 148 19.23 -10.93 12.99
N LEU A 149 19.57 -11.97 12.22
CA LEU A 149 20.05 -13.26 12.73
C LEU A 149 21.35 -13.15 13.55
N LYS A 150 22.15 -12.10 13.37
CA LYS A 150 23.35 -11.82 14.17
C LYS A 150 23.05 -11.05 15.46
N GLU A 151 21.81 -10.56 15.62
CA GLU A 151 21.36 -9.81 16.79
C GLU A 151 20.16 -10.47 17.50
N PRO A 152 20.19 -11.79 17.76
CA PRO A 152 19.01 -12.54 18.23
C PRO A 152 18.55 -12.16 19.65
N THR A 153 19.41 -11.51 20.43
CA THR A 153 19.12 -11.07 21.81
C THR A 153 18.60 -9.64 21.89
N THR A 154 18.63 -8.90 20.79
CA THR A 154 18.14 -7.51 20.73
C THR A 154 16.64 -7.49 20.40
N VAL A 155 15.93 -6.49 20.89
CA VAL A 155 14.50 -6.29 20.61
C VAL A 155 14.29 -6.06 19.12
N GLU A 156 15.14 -5.24 18.52
CA GLU A 156 15.07 -4.86 17.12
C GLU A 156 15.38 -6.04 16.19
N GLY A 157 16.40 -6.83 16.48
CA GLY A 157 16.73 -8.04 15.72
C GLY A 157 15.57 -9.03 15.71
N ARG A 158 14.95 -9.29 16.86
CA ARG A 158 13.76 -10.15 16.97
C ARG A 158 12.56 -9.60 16.22
N ALA A 159 12.21 -8.34 16.45
CA ALA A 159 11.08 -7.70 15.77
C ALA A 159 11.26 -7.72 14.23
N THR A 160 12.49 -7.53 13.75
CA THR A 160 12.78 -7.59 12.32
C THR A 160 12.56 -8.99 11.74
N LEU A 161 12.97 -10.06 12.45
CA LEU A 161 12.76 -11.43 11.98
C LEU A 161 11.29 -11.86 12.04
N GLU A 162 10.61 -11.54 13.14
CA GLU A 162 9.24 -11.99 13.39
C GLU A 162 8.19 -11.17 12.62
N ILE A 163 8.48 -9.90 12.33
CA ILE A 163 7.52 -8.95 11.73
C ILE A 163 8.03 -8.42 10.40
N ASP A 164 9.10 -7.62 10.42
CA ASP A 164 9.50 -6.79 9.26
C ASP A 164 9.75 -7.66 8.02
N VAL A 165 10.58 -8.70 8.15
CA VAL A 165 10.93 -9.63 7.05
C VAL A 165 9.69 -10.33 6.51
N GLY A 166 8.81 -10.82 7.41
CA GLY A 166 7.59 -11.53 7.02
C GLY A 166 6.60 -10.65 6.27
N VAL A 167 6.39 -9.42 6.72
CA VAL A 167 5.49 -8.44 6.07
C VAL A 167 6.06 -8.05 4.71
N MET A 168 7.33 -7.68 4.64
CA MET A 168 7.97 -7.26 3.39
C MET A 168 7.96 -8.38 2.34
N THR A 169 8.24 -9.62 2.76
CA THR A 169 8.25 -10.79 1.86
C THR A 169 6.86 -11.07 1.28
N LYS A 170 5.81 -11.03 2.12
CA LYS A 170 4.43 -11.25 1.66
C LYS A 170 4.00 -10.19 0.63
N ASN A 171 4.26 -8.92 0.91
CA ASN A 171 3.91 -7.83 -0.01
C ASN A 171 4.72 -7.88 -1.31
N LEU A 172 5.99 -8.28 -1.25
CA LEU A 172 6.82 -8.52 -2.44
C LEU A 172 6.21 -9.60 -3.33
N ILE A 173 5.74 -10.72 -2.75
CA ILE A 173 5.07 -11.79 -3.49
C ILE A 173 3.81 -11.25 -4.19
N THR A 174 2.94 -10.58 -3.44
CA THR A 174 1.70 -10.02 -3.99
C THR A 174 1.98 -9.01 -5.11
N THR A 175 2.98 -8.14 -4.94
CA THR A 175 3.34 -7.17 -5.99
C THR A 175 3.91 -7.85 -7.23
N ARG A 176 4.66 -8.95 -7.08
CA ARG A 176 5.13 -9.75 -8.22
C ARG A 176 3.99 -10.38 -9.00
N ASP A 177 2.94 -10.85 -8.33
CA ASP A 177 1.75 -11.38 -9.00
C ASP A 177 1.04 -10.29 -9.81
N ILE A 178 0.89 -9.09 -9.23
CA ILE A 178 0.31 -7.92 -9.93
C ILE A 178 1.18 -7.54 -11.14
N LEU A 179 2.51 -7.51 -10.96
CA LEU A 179 3.47 -7.19 -12.01
C LEU A 179 3.36 -8.17 -13.19
N GLN A 180 3.22 -9.47 -12.91
CA GLN A 180 3.07 -10.50 -13.94
C GLN A 180 1.81 -10.29 -14.79
N VAL A 181 0.70 -9.92 -14.15
CA VAL A 181 -0.54 -9.56 -14.85
C VAL A 181 -0.32 -8.31 -15.73
N ALA A 182 0.32 -7.27 -15.19
CA ALA A 182 0.61 -6.05 -15.93
C ALA A 182 1.55 -6.30 -17.14
N GLN A 183 2.59 -7.12 -16.96
CA GLN A 183 3.47 -7.55 -18.04
C GLN A 183 2.73 -8.30 -19.14
N SER A 184 1.79 -9.17 -18.77
CA SER A 184 0.97 -9.91 -19.74
C SER A 184 0.08 -8.98 -20.58
N GLN A 185 -0.51 -7.95 -19.95
CA GLN A 185 -1.28 -6.93 -20.67
C GLN A 185 -0.40 -6.10 -21.61
N LEU A 186 0.81 -5.73 -21.16
CA LEU A 186 1.79 -5.02 -21.97
C LEU A 186 2.20 -5.83 -23.20
N GLN A 187 2.54 -7.11 -23.03
CA GLN A 187 2.91 -8.00 -24.14
C GLN A 187 1.75 -8.18 -25.15
N ARG A 188 0.52 -8.30 -24.63
CA ARG A 188 -0.68 -8.33 -25.49
C ARG A 188 -0.83 -7.03 -26.28
N ALA A 189 -0.58 -5.87 -25.68
CA ALA A 189 -0.63 -4.60 -26.39
C ALA A 189 0.45 -4.48 -27.46
N ILE A 190 1.68 -4.94 -27.18
CA ILE A 190 2.79 -4.96 -28.13
C ILE A 190 2.46 -5.84 -29.35
N SER A 191 1.91 -7.04 -29.15
CA SER A 191 1.51 -7.92 -30.25
C SER A 191 0.37 -7.36 -31.11
N ILE A 192 -0.53 -6.55 -30.55
CA ILE A 192 -1.57 -5.84 -31.32
C ILE A 192 -0.93 -4.77 -32.22
N MET A 193 0.10 -4.09 -31.74
CA MET A 193 0.81 -3.04 -32.47
C MET A 193 1.74 -3.58 -33.55
N ASN A 194 2.28 -4.79 -33.35
CA ASN A 194 3.19 -5.47 -34.27
C ASN A 194 2.61 -6.83 -34.68
N PRO A 195 1.52 -6.87 -35.49
CA PRO A 195 0.95 -8.12 -35.95
C PRO A 195 1.97 -8.83 -36.86
N SER A 196 2.32 -10.05 -36.48
CA SER A 196 3.19 -10.97 -37.24
C SER A 196 2.53 -11.44 -38.53
#